data_AF-A0A2D6XBX1-F1
#
_entry.id   AF-A0A2D6XBX1-F1
#
_cell.length_a   1.000
_cell.length_b   1.000
_cell.length_c   1.000
_cell.angle_alpha   90.00
_cell.angle_beta   90.00
_cell.angle_gamma   90.00
#
_symmetry.space_group_name_H-M   'P 1'
#
loop_
_entity.id
_entity.type
_entity.pdbx_description
1 polymer ?
#
loop_
_entity_poly.entity_id
_entity_poly.type
_entity_poly.pdbx_seq_one_letter_code
_entity_poly.pdbx_strand_id
1 'polypeptide(L)'
;QEILDHSLDSINLERFENGSAPLLMDHDPTRQVGVIDSIRLDTQSRKLRASARFGNSVEAKEAYADVIDKIRTNVSIGYHVNDYVQEESESRAETPIFRVTDWTLLEVSSVSIPSDFKVGAFRSENNRYTKQYRTTTMENTLEETMEKSVVDDPELRERLQKEAMKADRKRAKEIWEISGRHQIPHEMTQKAIYEDVVSVADFRGIVLDYREKQGTSNAVQALESTTIGMSDKDVQRFSIANLLWAEVNPHDKSAQAEASFERDVVAEYQKHSGREGKGVMLPDDIICAKKFRSDVMEQPQKRDWNTTDATGGYMVQTDVVSFIDRLRHYLFLTDIGITEMRGLRGPVNIPRLSASQTAYWVAEGSAPSESEGTLQQVSLSPKTVGAYSQLTKKLLIEAKATPDIEALIVDDMAKQIASAIQDKALSGDGSSNTPTGLYNSSISTNTCSDQNDPTFAEVVGCWSTVAGNRALSLPRDEFAWACPSTVAGNMMVKTKDSGSGKFVLEDDFKIMGYPVLVSELCSQLTFGAWRQLMIAYFSGLDLLVDPYSNGSAGTINFYALQDVDVGVRLPTAFCKTTA
;
A
#
# COMPACT_ATOMS: atom_id res chain seq x y z
N GLN A 1 16.51 21.51 -23.09
CA GLN A 1 15.99 20.45 -23.98
C GLN A 1 17.18 19.88 -24.74
N GLU A 2 17.30 18.55 -24.82
CA GLU A 2 18.38 17.90 -25.57
C GLU A 2 17.88 17.45 -26.95
N ILE A 3 18.66 17.70 -28.00
CA ILE A 3 18.34 17.33 -29.38
C ILE A 3 19.54 16.60 -29.98
N LEU A 4 19.36 15.32 -30.32
CA LEU A 4 20.38 14.55 -31.04
C LEU A 4 20.42 14.96 -32.51
N ASP A 5 21.58 15.43 -32.98
CA ASP A 5 21.73 15.76 -34.39
C ASP A 5 21.83 14.50 -35.25
N HIS A 6 21.15 14.54 -36.40
CA HIS A 6 21.03 13.40 -37.32
C HIS A 6 21.72 13.70 -38.66
N SER A 7 22.91 14.32 -38.58
CA SER A 7 23.82 14.52 -39.71
C SER A 7 24.74 13.30 -39.88
N LEU A 8 25.31 13.10 -41.08
CA LEU A 8 26.22 11.98 -41.34
C LEU A 8 27.48 12.03 -40.47
N ASP A 9 27.95 13.23 -40.15
CA ASP A 9 29.18 13.44 -39.37
C ASP A 9 28.93 13.39 -37.85
N SER A 10 27.65 13.42 -37.42
CA SER A 10 27.26 13.51 -36.01
C SER A 10 26.96 12.17 -35.34
N ILE A 11 26.77 11.10 -36.12
CA ILE A 11 26.33 9.79 -35.60
C ILE A 11 27.41 8.76 -35.84
N ASN A 12 27.98 8.22 -34.77
CA ASN A 12 28.84 7.05 -34.82
C ASN A 12 27.99 5.76 -34.74
N LEU A 13 27.98 4.98 -35.83
CA LEU A 13 27.27 3.71 -35.98
C LEU A 13 28.21 2.48 -36.04
N GLU A 14 29.52 2.64 -35.80
CA GLU A 14 30.53 1.57 -35.96
C GLU A 14 30.17 0.29 -35.19
N ARG A 15 29.51 0.42 -34.03
CA ARG A 15 29.05 -0.72 -33.21
C ARG A 15 28.00 -1.58 -33.94
N PHE A 16 27.18 -0.96 -34.78
CA PHE A 16 26.09 -1.60 -35.52
C PHE A 16 26.56 -2.16 -36.86
N GLU A 17 27.63 -1.63 -37.43
CA GLU A 17 28.25 -2.16 -38.66
C GLU A 17 28.91 -3.53 -38.45
N ASN A 18 29.36 -3.82 -37.23
CA ASN A 18 29.97 -5.11 -36.85
C ASN A 18 28.96 -6.23 -36.51
N GLY A 19 27.67 -6.04 -36.80
CA GLY A 19 26.62 -7.07 -36.61
C GLY A 19 26.36 -7.49 -35.16
N SER A 20 26.84 -6.70 -34.20
CA SER A 20 26.87 -7.05 -32.77
C SER A 20 25.89 -6.22 -31.92
N ALA A 21 24.95 -5.52 -32.57
CA ALA A 21 24.04 -4.61 -31.90
C ALA A 21 22.82 -5.33 -31.30
N PRO A 22 22.65 -5.34 -29.97
CA PRO A 22 21.55 -6.04 -29.34
C PRO A 22 20.22 -5.30 -29.50
N LEU A 23 19.14 -6.06 -29.66
CA LEU A 23 17.78 -5.60 -29.38
C LEU A 23 17.42 -6.05 -27.98
N LEU A 24 17.20 -5.10 -27.07
CA LEU A 24 16.92 -5.37 -25.66
C LEU A 24 15.45 -5.17 -25.31
N MET A 25 15.06 -5.72 -24.17
CA MET A 25 13.80 -5.44 -23.51
C MET A 25 14.01 -4.39 -22.41
N ASP A 26 13.28 -3.27 -22.48
CA ASP A 26 13.22 -2.25 -21.42
C ASP A 26 14.60 -1.72 -20.94
N HIS A 27 15.57 -1.57 -21.85
CA HIS A 27 16.96 -1.11 -21.56
C HIS A 27 17.78 -2.03 -20.65
N ASP A 28 17.35 -3.27 -20.43
CA ASP A 28 18.09 -4.22 -19.61
C ASP A 28 19.14 -4.99 -20.45
N PRO A 29 20.46 -4.77 -20.23
CA PRO A 29 21.51 -5.42 -20.99
C PRO A 29 21.57 -6.94 -20.77
N THR A 30 20.88 -7.46 -19.75
CA THR A 30 20.77 -8.89 -19.50
C THR A 30 19.61 -9.54 -20.25
N ARG A 31 18.65 -8.75 -20.78
CA ARG A 31 17.44 -9.22 -21.46
C ARG A 31 17.48 -8.90 -22.95
N GLN A 32 18.36 -9.61 -23.65
CA GLN A 32 18.47 -9.50 -25.11
C GLN A 32 17.44 -10.39 -25.82
N VAL A 33 16.50 -9.75 -26.51
CA VAL A 33 15.41 -10.41 -27.27
C VAL A 33 15.70 -10.55 -28.76
N GLY A 34 16.76 -9.91 -29.25
CA GLY A 34 17.15 -10.01 -30.66
C GLY A 34 18.46 -9.30 -31.00
N VAL A 35 18.69 -9.10 -32.29
CA VAL A 35 19.83 -8.37 -32.85
C VAL A 35 19.34 -7.40 -33.94
N ILE A 36 20.03 -6.27 -34.10
CA ILE A 36 19.81 -5.36 -35.22
C ILE A 36 20.63 -5.84 -36.42
N ASP A 37 19.96 -6.30 -37.47
CA ASP A 37 20.59 -6.84 -38.68
C ASP A 37 21.11 -5.72 -39.61
N SER A 38 20.43 -4.56 -39.63
CA SER A 38 20.92 -3.39 -40.36
C SER A 38 20.38 -2.10 -39.78
N ILE A 39 21.18 -1.03 -39.85
CA ILE A 39 20.77 0.33 -39.52
C ILE A 39 21.21 1.28 -40.64
N ARG A 40 20.38 2.26 -40.95
CA ARG A 40 20.70 3.30 -41.94
C ARG A 40 20.16 4.66 -41.50
N LEU A 41 20.94 5.70 -41.77
CA LEU A 41 20.49 7.09 -41.67
C LEU A 41 19.79 7.48 -42.97
N ASP A 42 18.51 7.85 -42.86
CA ASP A 42 17.76 8.47 -43.95
C ASP A 42 18.05 9.98 -43.94
N THR A 43 19.00 10.41 -44.77
CA THR A 43 19.50 11.79 -44.83
C THR A 43 18.45 12.80 -45.26
N GLN A 44 17.42 12.38 -46.01
CA GLN A 44 16.34 13.28 -46.44
C GLN A 44 15.35 13.54 -45.30
N SER A 45 15.00 12.50 -44.54
CA SER A 45 14.05 12.63 -43.43
C SER A 45 14.71 12.86 -42.06
N ARG A 46 16.05 12.89 -42.00
CA ARG A 46 16.87 12.97 -40.78
C ARG A 46 16.44 11.95 -39.71
N LYS A 47 16.25 10.69 -40.13
CA LYS A 47 15.78 9.61 -39.24
C LYS A 47 16.65 8.37 -39.37
N LEU A 48 16.97 7.75 -38.25
CA LEU A 48 17.54 6.41 -38.23
C LEU A 48 16.45 5.36 -38.47
N ARG A 49 16.75 4.39 -39.33
CA ARG A 49 15.88 3.25 -39.63
C ARG A 49 16.68 1.97 -39.43
N ALA A 50 16.14 1.05 -38.63
CA ALA A 50 16.78 -0.23 -38.33
C ALA A 50 15.86 -1.40 -38.67
N SER A 51 16.46 -2.53 -39.04
CA SER A 51 15.79 -3.83 -39.16
C SER A 51 16.31 -4.76 -38.08
N ALA A 52 15.39 -5.32 -37.29
CA ALA A 52 15.71 -6.20 -36.17
C ALA A 52 15.26 -7.64 -36.44
N ARG A 53 16.02 -8.59 -35.92
CA ARG A 53 15.72 -10.02 -35.94
C ARG A 53 15.60 -10.53 -34.51
N PHE A 54 14.43 -11.07 -34.19
CA PHE A 54 14.12 -11.62 -32.88
C PHE A 54 14.72 -13.02 -32.71
N GLY A 55 15.11 -13.35 -31.48
CA GLY A 55 15.60 -14.66 -31.09
C GLY A 55 14.50 -15.72 -30.96
N ASN A 56 14.89 -16.94 -30.57
CA ASN A 56 13.98 -18.08 -30.38
C ASN A 56 13.65 -18.40 -28.91
N SER A 57 14.12 -17.57 -27.96
CA SER A 57 13.75 -17.70 -26.55
C SER A 57 12.26 -17.44 -26.33
N VAL A 58 11.73 -17.90 -25.20
CA VAL A 58 10.31 -17.67 -24.83
C VAL A 58 10.00 -16.16 -24.85
N GLU A 59 10.83 -15.37 -24.17
CA GLU A 59 10.70 -13.92 -24.08
C GLU A 59 10.83 -13.22 -25.45
N ALA A 60 11.73 -13.68 -26.33
CA ALA A 60 11.85 -13.10 -27.67
C ALA A 60 10.63 -13.40 -28.57
N LYS A 61 10.02 -14.58 -28.41
CA LYS A 61 8.80 -14.95 -29.14
C LYS A 61 7.58 -14.17 -28.66
N GLU A 62 7.46 -13.97 -27.36
CA GLU A 62 6.43 -13.13 -26.75
C GLU A 62 6.57 -11.68 -27.23
N ALA A 63 7.78 -11.11 -27.12
CA ALA A 63 8.06 -9.76 -27.60
C ALA A 63 7.79 -9.60 -29.11
N TYR A 64 8.13 -10.60 -29.93
CA TYR A 64 7.84 -10.58 -31.37
C TYR A 64 6.34 -10.62 -31.67
N ALA A 65 5.58 -11.46 -30.95
CA ALA A 65 4.13 -11.53 -31.08
C ALA A 65 3.49 -10.18 -30.71
N ASP A 66 3.88 -9.58 -29.59
CA ASP A 66 3.38 -8.27 -29.15
C ASP A 66 3.71 -7.14 -30.14
N VAL A 67 4.86 -7.23 -30.80
CA VAL A 67 5.28 -6.27 -31.84
C VAL A 67 4.40 -6.42 -33.09
N ILE A 68 4.13 -7.66 -33.54
CA ILE A 68 3.21 -7.93 -34.66
C ILE A 68 1.78 -7.48 -34.33
N ASP A 69 1.32 -7.76 -33.10
CA ASP A 69 -0.02 -7.42 -32.61
C ASP A 69 -0.18 -5.92 -32.31
N LYS A 70 0.87 -5.13 -32.57
CA LYS A 70 0.91 -3.66 -32.39
C LYS A 70 0.71 -3.22 -30.93
N ILE A 71 0.99 -4.11 -29.97
CA ILE A 71 0.96 -3.85 -28.53
C ILE A 71 2.26 -3.13 -28.10
N ARG A 72 3.42 -3.66 -28.51
CA ARG A 72 4.75 -3.08 -28.20
C ARG A 72 5.36 -2.35 -29.40
N THR A 73 4.74 -1.24 -29.80
CA THR A 73 5.19 -0.42 -30.96
C THR A 73 6.26 0.61 -30.63
N ASN A 74 6.49 0.89 -29.34
CA ASN A 74 7.44 1.91 -28.90
C ASN A 74 8.88 1.39 -28.92
N VAL A 75 9.81 2.24 -29.35
CA VAL A 75 11.24 1.94 -29.43
C VAL A 75 12.01 3.07 -28.77
N SER A 76 13.05 2.71 -28.01
CA SER A 76 13.99 3.64 -27.40
C SER A 76 15.42 3.25 -27.76
N ILE A 77 16.36 4.16 -27.53
CA ILE A 77 17.78 3.96 -27.79
C ILE A 77 18.61 4.32 -26.57
N GLY A 78 19.69 3.58 -26.36
CA GLY A 78 20.78 3.99 -25.48
C GLY A 78 21.92 4.54 -26.34
N TYR A 79 22.47 5.67 -25.95
CA TYR A 79 23.54 6.35 -26.67
C TYR A 79 24.54 6.98 -25.70
N HIS A 80 25.74 7.26 -26.20
CA HIS A 80 26.77 8.01 -25.51
C HIS A 80 27.00 9.34 -26.21
N VAL A 81 27.00 10.43 -25.45
CA VAL A 81 27.28 11.79 -25.97
C VAL A 81 28.78 12.02 -25.94
N ASN A 82 29.38 12.27 -27.11
CA ASN A 82 30.80 12.59 -27.23
C ASN A 82 31.03 14.11 -27.19
N ASP A 83 30.20 14.88 -27.91
CA ASP A 83 30.29 16.34 -27.96
C ASP A 83 28.91 16.99 -28.16
N TYR A 84 28.73 18.21 -27.64
CA TYR A 84 27.48 18.97 -27.72
C TYR A 84 27.71 20.48 -27.78
N VAL A 85 26.81 21.18 -28.45
CA VAL A 85 26.79 22.64 -28.55
C VAL A 85 25.52 23.17 -27.91
N GLN A 86 25.65 24.20 -27.08
CA GLN A 86 24.50 24.94 -26.57
C GLN A 86 24.07 25.98 -27.60
N GLU A 87 22.82 25.94 -28.04
CA GLU A 87 22.26 26.98 -28.91
C GLU A 87 21.94 28.22 -28.07
N GLU A 88 22.39 29.40 -28.50
CA GLU A 88 22.05 30.67 -27.86
C GLU A 88 20.56 30.96 -28.04
N SER A 89 19.83 31.17 -26.94
CA SER A 89 18.44 31.60 -27.00
C SER A 89 18.36 33.11 -27.21
N GLU A 90 17.54 33.57 -28.15
CA GLU A 90 17.31 35.01 -28.41
C GLU A 90 16.66 35.73 -27.19
N SER A 91 16.18 34.97 -26.21
CA SER A 91 15.54 35.44 -24.98
C SER A 91 16.06 34.69 -23.75
N ARG A 92 16.33 35.43 -22.67
CA ARG A 92 16.81 34.91 -21.37
C ARG A 92 15.76 34.09 -20.59
N ALA A 93 14.55 33.96 -21.14
CA ALA A 93 13.42 33.24 -20.55
C ALA A 93 13.18 31.84 -21.17
N GLU A 94 13.95 31.43 -22.17
CA GLU A 94 13.81 30.11 -22.81
C GLU A 94 14.74 29.07 -22.19
N THR A 95 14.27 27.82 -22.15
CA THR A 95 15.04 26.69 -21.60
C THR A 95 16.23 26.42 -22.53
N PRO A 96 17.48 26.29 -22.03
CA PRO A 96 18.64 26.10 -22.89
C PRO A 96 18.48 24.82 -23.73
N ILE A 97 18.73 24.95 -25.04
CA ILE A 97 18.71 23.85 -26.00
C ILE A 97 20.14 23.36 -26.17
N PHE A 98 20.38 22.09 -25.85
CA PHE A 98 21.65 21.42 -26.07
C PHE A 98 21.51 20.54 -27.30
N ARG A 99 22.21 20.89 -28.38
CA ARG A 99 22.29 20.07 -29.59
C ARG A 99 23.52 19.19 -29.49
N VAL A 100 23.30 17.88 -29.42
CA VAL A 100 24.38 16.90 -29.42
C VAL A 100 24.88 16.72 -30.84
N THR A 101 26.12 17.12 -31.09
CA THR A 101 26.74 17.19 -32.42
C THR A 101 27.61 15.96 -32.72
N ASP A 102 28.02 15.20 -31.71
CA ASP A 102 28.70 13.91 -31.87
C ASP A 102 28.18 12.94 -30.80
N TRP A 103 27.61 11.81 -31.24
CA TRP A 103 27.13 10.77 -30.35
C TRP A 103 27.24 9.37 -30.96
N THR A 104 27.41 8.39 -30.08
CA THR A 104 27.56 6.98 -30.44
C THR A 104 26.31 6.19 -30.04
N LEU A 105 25.71 5.48 -30.99
CA LEU A 105 24.58 4.60 -30.69
C LEU A 105 25.09 3.32 -30.01
N LEU A 106 24.51 2.99 -28.85
CA LEU A 106 24.91 1.82 -28.08
C LEU A 106 23.91 0.67 -28.22
N GLU A 107 22.62 0.94 -28.09
CA GLU A 107 21.58 -0.10 -28.08
C GLU A 107 20.26 0.37 -28.66
N VAL A 108 19.43 -0.60 -29.04
CA VAL A 108 18.03 -0.39 -29.41
C VAL A 108 17.17 -1.26 -28.52
N SER A 109 16.10 -0.69 -27.96
CA SER A 109 15.27 -1.36 -26.95
C SER A 109 13.79 -1.27 -27.31
N SER A 110 13.06 -2.38 -27.17
CA SER A 110 11.59 -2.38 -27.16
C SER A 110 11.13 -1.98 -25.77
N VAL A 111 10.35 -0.91 -25.66
CA VAL A 111 9.93 -0.32 -24.38
C VAL A 111 8.41 -0.17 -24.31
N SER A 112 7.85 -0.20 -23.11
CA SER A 112 6.44 0.18 -22.91
C SER A 112 6.26 1.70 -23.01
N ILE A 113 7.19 2.47 -22.44
CA ILE A 113 7.17 3.93 -22.39
C ILE A 113 8.50 4.46 -22.96
N PRO A 114 8.51 5.10 -24.15
CA PRO A 114 9.73 5.64 -24.75
C PRO A 114 10.02 7.06 -24.22
N SER A 115 11.29 7.43 -24.20
CA SER A 115 11.70 8.82 -23.94
C SER A 115 11.21 9.78 -25.03
N ASP A 116 11.10 9.32 -26.28
CA ASP A 116 10.45 10.05 -27.37
C ASP A 116 9.30 9.23 -27.99
N PHE A 117 8.06 9.66 -27.73
CA PHE A 117 6.85 9.03 -28.26
C PHE A 117 6.71 9.14 -29.79
N LYS A 118 7.55 9.93 -30.46
CA LYS A 118 7.59 10.04 -31.93
C LYS A 118 8.40 8.91 -32.59
N VAL A 119 9.05 8.04 -31.82
CA VAL A 119 9.82 6.88 -32.30
C VAL A 119 9.00 5.59 -32.14
N GLY A 120 9.02 4.69 -33.12
CA GLY A 120 8.33 3.40 -33.02
C GLY A 120 8.28 2.57 -34.30
N ALA A 121 7.91 1.29 -34.16
CA ALA A 121 7.75 0.32 -35.24
C ALA A 121 6.44 0.53 -36.04
N PHE A 122 6.40 0.03 -37.28
CA PHE A 122 5.22 0.00 -38.18
C PHE A 122 4.61 1.35 -38.63
N ARG A 123 5.37 2.46 -38.62
CA ARG A 123 4.85 3.79 -39.01
C ARG A 123 4.74 4.06 -40.51
N SER A 124 5.01 3.08 -41.39
CA SER A 124 4.86 3.22 -42.86
C SER A 124 3.63 2.53 -43.44
N GLU A 125 2.82 1.82 -42.63
CA GLU A 125 1.54 1.29 -43.10
C GLU A 125 0.44 2.35 -42.96
N ASN A 126 0.05 2.92 -44.11
CA ASN A 126 -1.17 3.70 -44.24
C ASN A 126 -2.37 2.88 -43.74
N ASN A 127 -2.94 3.22 -42.57
CA ASN A 127 -4.31 2.85 -42.28
C ASN A 127 -5.13 4.07 -41.90
N ARG A 128 -6.12 4.33 -42.74
CA ARG A 128 -7.13 5.38 -42.62
C ARG A 128 -8.04 5.04 -41.45
N TYR A 129 -7.91 5.77 -40.35
CA TYR A 129 -9.01 5.94 -39.40
C TYR A 129 -9.32 7.42 -39.25
N THR A 130 -10.27 7.88 -40.05
CA THR A 130 -10.98 9.14 -39.85
C THR A 130 -11.76 9.08 -38.55
N LYS A 131 -11.30 9.78 -37.51
CA LYS A 131 -12.21 10.29 -36.47
C LYS A 131 -12.70 11.66 -36.91
N GLN A 132 -13.99 11.73 -37.22
CA GLN A 132 -14.69 12.97 -37.55
C GLN A 132 -14.70 13.89 -36.33
N TYR A 133 -14.08 15.06 -36.44
CA TYR A 133 -14.42 16.20 -35.61
C TYR A 133 -15.53 16.98 -36.30
N ARG A 134 -16.70 17.04 -35.65
CA ARG A 134 -17.84 17.87 -36.07
C ARG A 134 -17.47 19.32 -35.77
N THR A 135 -17.07 20.05 -36.80
CA THR A 135 -16.83 21.50 -36.72
C THR A 135 -18.17 22.20 -36.92
N THR A 136 -18.69 22.83 -35.86
CA THR A 136 -19.71 23.88 -36.02
C THR A 136 -18.98 25.19 -36.08
N THR A 137 -18.86 25.75 -37.28
CA THR A 137 -18.40 27.11 -37.53
C THR A 137 -19.45 28.09 -37.01
N MET A 138 -19.07 28.96 -36.08
CA MET A 138 -19.70 30.28 -35.95
C MET A 138 -18.64 31.32 -36.26
N GLU A 139 -18.97 32.17 -37.21
CA GLU A 139 -18.12 33.18 -37.82
C GLU A 139 -17.71 34.26 -36.81
N ASN A 140 -16.44 34.64 -36.87
CA ASN A 140 -15.90 35.81 -36.21
C ASN A 140 -16.41 37.07 -36.92
N THR A 141 -17.17 37.90 -36.20
CA THR A 141 -17.19 39.34 -36.41
C THR A 141 -17.01 40.02 -35.06
N LEU A 142 -15.84 40.64 -34.88
CA LEU A 142 -15.60 41.94 -34.23
C LEU A 142 -14.10 42.06 -33.95
N GLU A 143 -13.47 42.91 -34.75
CA GLU A 143 -12.13 43.45 -34.53
C GLU A 143 -12.11 44.35 -33.29
N GLU A 144 -10.92 44.42 -32.69
CA GLU A 144 -10.37 45.54 -31.92
C GLU A 144 -11.16 46.05 -30.69
N THR A 145 -10.75 45.57 -29.51
CA THR A 145 -10.23 46.41 -28.41
C THR A 145 -9.94 45.53 -27.19
N MET A 146 -8.67 45.45 -26.77
CA MET A 146 -8.22 45.65 -25.39
C MET A 146 -6.73 45.29 -25.27
N GLU A 147 -5.96 46.32 -24.94
CA GLU A 147 -4.54 46.29 -24.61
C GLU A 147 -4.23 45.46 -23.36
N LYS A 148 -2.95 45.07 -23.30
CA LYS A 148 -2.20 44.47 -22.20
C LYS A 148 -2.56 44.99 -20.80
N SER A 149 -2.64 44.05 -19.86
CA SER A 149 -2.12 44.23 -18.50
C SER A 149 -1.46 42.92 -18.01
N VAL A 150 -0.20 42.72 -18.42
CA VAL A 150 0.72 41.78 -17.77
C VAL A 150 1.38 42.54 -16.64
N VAL A 151 1.20 42.08 -15.40
CA VAL A 151 2.00 42.53 -14.26
C VAL A 151 3.36 41.85 -14.36
N ASP A 152 4.32 42.50 -15.03
CA ASP A 152 5.74 42.15 -15.02
C ASP A 152 6.38 42.79 -13.77
N ASP A 153 6.49 42.02 -12.67
CA ASP A 153 7.30 42.42 -11.52
C ASP A 153 8.62 41.60 -11.51
N PRO A 154 9.76 42.20 -11.88
CA PRO A 154 11.05 41.52 -11.97
C PRO A 154 11.54 41.01 -10.60
N GLU A 155 11.09 41.59 -9.48
CA GLU A 155 11.47 41.14 -8.14
C GLU A 155 10.90 39.77 -7.79
N LEU A 156 9.71 39.42 -8.29
CA LEU A 156 9.05 38.15 -7.98
C LEU A 156 9.78 36.97 -8.62
N ARG A 157 10.30 37.15 -9.85
CA ARG A 157 11.09 36.14 -10.56
C ARG A 157 12.45 35.90 -9.88
N GLU A 158 13.11 36.97 -9.42
CA GLU A 158 14.38 36.85 -8.69
C GLU A 158 14.19 36.16 -7.33
N ARG A 159 13.08 36.43 -6.63
CA ARG A 159 12.71 35.75 -5.38
C ARG A 159 12.47 34.25 -5.59
N LEU A 160 11.73 33.87 -6.63
CA LEU A 160 11.46 32.47 -6.97
C LEU A 160 12.74 31.70 -7.35
N GLN A 161 13.67 32.30 -8.09
CA GLN A 161 14.95 31.68 -8.43
C GLN A 161 15.87 31.52 -7.20
N LYS A 162 15.93 32.53 -6.32
CA LYS A 162 16.66 32.45 -5.05
C LYS A 162 16.08 31.40 -4.12
N GLU A 163 14.76 31.23 -4.12
CA GLU A 163 14.07 30.23 -3.32
C GLU A 163 14.30 28.79 -3.85
N ALA A 164 14.29 28.60 -5.17
CA ALA A 164 14.65 27.33 -5.81
C ALA A 164 16.11 26.92 -5.54
N MET A 165 17.07 27.84 -5.69
CA MET A 165 18.48 27.58 -5.33
C MET A 165 18.66 27.28 -3.83
N LYS A 166 17.87 27.92 -2.96
CA LYS A 166 17.88 27.66 -1.51
C LYS A 166 17.30 26.28 -1.19
N ALA A 167 16.25 25.86 -1.91
CA ALA A 167 15.64 24.54 -1.76
C ALA A 167 16.62 23.43 -2.20
N ASP A 168 17.31 23.60 -3.33
CA ASP A 168 18.32 22.62 -3.79
C ASP A 168 19.54 22.54 -2.86
N ARG A 169 20.00 23.68 -2.35
CA ARG A 169 21.08 23.70 -1.36
C ARG A 169 20.66 23.01 -0.06
N LYS A 170 19.39 23.13 0.35
CA LYS A 170 18.84 22.45 1.52
C LYS A 170 18.74 20.94 1.29
N ARG A 171 18.24 20.51 0.12
CA ARG A 171 18.21 19.10 -0.33
C ARG A 171 19.59 18.46 -0.28
N ALA A 172 20.59 19.08 -0.92
CA ALA A 172 21.95 18.56 -0.96
C ALA A 172 22.59 18.46 0.44
N LYS A 173 22.31 19.43 1.32
CA LYS A 173 22.78 19.40 2.72
C LYS A 173 22.13 18.25 3.51
N GLU A 174 20.83 18.03 3.37
CA GLU A 174 20.12 16.94 4.05
C GLU A 174 20.60 15.56 3.58
N ILE A 175 20.87 15.39 2.28
CA ILE A 175 21.44 14.14 1.73
C ILE A 175 22.82 13.87 2.32
N TRP A 176 23.66 14.91 2.44
CA TRP A 176 24.96 14.81 3.10
C TRP A 176 24.88 14.47 4.59
N GLU A 177 23.94 15.06 5.32
CA GLU A 177 23.74 14.75 6.75
C GLU A 177 23.24 13.31 6.96
N ILE A 178 22.34 12.82 6.09
CA ILE A 178 21.85 11.44 6.12
C ILE A 178 22.99 10.48 5.80
N SER A 179 23.78 10.77 4.76
CA SER A 179 24.95 9.96 4.39
C SER A 179 25.99 9.87 5.51
N GLY A 180 26.32 10.99 6.15
CA GLY A 180 27.24 11.04 7.28
C GLY A 180 26.73 10.29 8.52
N ARG A 181 25.42 10.37 8.81
CA ARG A 181 24.80 9.66 9.93
C ARG A 181 24.77 8.14 9.73
N HIS A 182 24.64 7.69 8.49
CA HIS A 182 24.53 6.27 8.14
C HIS A 182 25.81 5.66 7.56
N GLN A 183 26.93 6.39 7.58
CA GLN A 183 28.25 5.92 7.12
C GLN A 183 28.23 5.38 5.68
N ILE A 184 27.49 6.05 4.79
CA ILE A 184 27.42 5.67 3.38
C ILE A 184 28.69 6.14 2.67
N PRO A 185 29.22 5.36 1.71
CA PRO A 185 30.34 5.80 0.88
C PRO A 185 30.09 7.16 0.23
N HIS A 186 31.11 8.02 0.29
CA HIS A 186 31.06 9.38 -0.24
C HIS A 186 30.75 9.40 -1.75
N GLU A 187 31.25 8.42 -2.52
CA GLU A 187 31.02 8.28 -3.96
C GLU A 187 29.53 8.09 -4.29
N MET A 188 28.83 7.22 -3.55
CA MET A 188 27.38 7.00 -3.73
C MET A 188 26.56 8.25 -3.41
N THR A 189 27.03 9.05 -2.46
CA THR A 189 26.38 10.30 -2.06
C THR A 189 26.58 11.40 -3.10
N GLN A 190 27.78 11.49 -3.68
CA GLN A 190 28.07 12.42 -4.78
C GLN A 190 27.23 12.10 -6.02
N LYS A 191 27.15 10.82 -6.38
CA LYS A 191 26.33 10.35 -7.49
C LYS A 191 24.85 10.72 -7.32
N ALA A 192 24.28 10.49 -6.14
CA ALA A 192 22.89 10.84 -5.85
C ALA A 192 22.60 12.36 -5.86
N ILE A 193 23.59 13.20 -5.55
CA ILE A 193 23.43 14.66 -5.52
C ILE A 193 23.59 15.29 -6.91
N TYR A 194 24.63 14.89 -7.64
CA TYR A 194 25.08 15.57 -8.85
C TYR A 194 24.68 14.87 -10.15
N GLU A 195 24.65 13.54 -10.19
CA GLU A 195 24.35 12.78 -11.41
C GLU A 195 22.85 12.45 -11.49
N ASP A 196 22.31 11.81 -10.45
CA ASP A 196 20.94 11.26 -10.49
C ASP A 196 19.88 12.24 -9.93
N VAL A 197 20.30 13.38 -9.37
CA VAL A 197 19.44 14.45 -8.78
C VAL A 197 18.27 13.88 -7.95
N VAL A 198 18.61 12.97 -7.04
CA VAL A 198 17.63 12.15 -6.31
C VAL A 198 16.92 12.98 -5.22
N SER A 199 15.64 12.71 -4.99
CA SER A 199 14.90 13.35 -3.89
C SER A 199 15.39 12.84 -2.52
N VAL A 200 15.18 13.61 -1.44
CA VAL A 200 15.60 13.18 -0.08
C VAL A 200 14.90 11.88 0.34
N ALA A 201 13.68 11.63 -0.13
CA ALA A 201 12.92 10.42 0.16
C ALA A 201 13.52 9.20 -0.54
N ASP A 202 13.85 9.33 -1.82
CA ASP A 202 14.43 8.25 -2.61
C ASP A 202 15.86 7.92 -2.15
N PHE A 203 16.63 8.92 -1.71
CA PHE A 203 17.95 8.68 -1.11
C PHE A 203 17.86 7.88 0.20
N ARG A 204 16.81 8.07 1.01
CA ARG A 204 16.56 7.24 2.21
C ARG A 204 16.25 5.79 1.84
N GLY A 205 15.58 5.55 0.71
CA GLY A 205 15.40 4.20 0.15
C GLY A 205 16.74 3.55 -0.18
N ILE A 206 17.62 4.28 -0.88
CA ILE A 206 18.99 3.80 -1.21
C ILE A 206 19.81 3.51 0.07
N VAL A 207 19.66 4.35 1.11
CA VAL A 207 20.28 4.12 2.43
C VAL A 207 19.79 2.82 3.08
N LEU A 208 18.48 2.56 3.01
CA LEU A 208 17.85 1.36 3.59
C LEU A 208 18.34 0.10 2.87
N ASP A 209 18.32 0.09 1.54
CA ASP A 209 18.82 -1.02 0.72
C ASP A 209 20.31 -1.28 0.95
N TYR A 210 21.11 -0.23 1.10
CA TYR A 210 22.54 -0.36 1.40
C TYR A 210 22.79 -0.96 2.80
N ARG A 211 21.98 -0.59 3.79
CA ARG A 211 22.07 -1.15 5.16
C ARG A 211 21.56 -2.58 5.24
N GLU A 212 20.54 -2.93 4.45
CA GLU A 212 20.02 -4.29 4.34
C GLU A 212 21.10 -5.24 3.77
N LYS A 213 21.83 -4.80 2.75
CA LYS A 213 22.96 -5.54 2.17
C LYS A 213 24.17 -5.70 3.11
N GLN A 214 24.32 -4.82 4.10
CA GLN A 214 25.41 -4.84 5.09
C GLN A 214 25.10 -5.66 6.35
N GLY A 215 23.92 -6.29 6.46
CA GLY A 215 23.61 -7.27 7.52
C GLY A 215 23.58 -6.72 8.96
N THR A 216 23.63 -5.41 9.16
CA THR A 216 23.53 -4.79 10.50
C THR A 216 22.14 -4.22 10.74
N SER A 217 21.20 -5.10 11.07
CA SER A 217 19.92 -4.73 11.67
C SER A 217 20.14 -4.29 13.13
N ASN A 218 20.55 -3.03 13.31
CA ASN A 218 20.42 -2.34 14.59
C ASN A 218 19.76 -0.99 14.33
N ALA A 219 18.43 -1.01 14.21
CA ALA A 219 17.57 0.15 14.38
C ALA A 219 16.17 -0.35 14.74
N VAL A 220 15.68 0.17 15.87
CA VAL A 220 14.48 -0.23 16.62
C VAL A 220 14.67 -1.56 17.34
N GLN A 221 14.86 -1.47 18.65
CA GLN A 221 14.61 -2.54 19.60
C GLN A 221 13.14 -2.93 19.42
N ALA A 222 12.90 -3.85 18.49
CA ALA A 222 11.62 -4.50 18.33
C ALA A 222 11.27 -5.05 19.72
N LEU A 223 10.12 -4.65 20.24
CA LEU A 223 9.44 -5.35 21.31
C LEU A 223 9.58 -6.85 21.03
N GLU A 224 9.98 -7.63 22.04
CA GLU A 224 10.16 -9.08 21.96
C GLU A 224 9.09 -9.66 21.04
N SER A 225 9.51 -10.13 19.86
CA SER A 225 8.60 -10.71 18.90
C SER A 225 7.97 -11.93 19.58
N THR A 226 6.66 -11.89 19.87
CA THR A 226 5.92 -13.03 20.42
C THR A 226 5.84 -14.20 19.44
N THR A 227 6.34 -14.04 18.21
CA THR A 227 6.47 -15.07 17.18
C THR A 227 7.55 -16.09 17.56
N ILE A 228 7.21 -17.37 17.53
CA ILE A 228 8.12 -18.49 17.83
C ILE A 228 9.16 -18.63 16.70
N GLY A 229 8.87 -18.06 15.52
CA GLY A 229 9.75 -18.13 14.36
C GLY A 229 9.64 -19.50 13.69
N MET A 230 8.42 -20.01 13.56
CA MET A 230 8.17 -21.32 12.94
C MET A 230 8.51 -21.31 11.45
N SER A 231 9.07 -22.40 10.93
CA SER A 231 9.32 -22.52 9.49
C SER A 231 8.00 -22.68 8.72
N ASP A 232 7.93 -22.22 7.47
CA ASP A 232 6.73 -22.37 6.62
C ASP A 232 6.25 -23.83 6.52
N LYS A 233 7.18 -24.80 6.64
CA LYS A 233 6.86 -26.24 6.64
C LYS A 233 6.22 -26.70 7.94
N ASP A 234 6.61 -26.14 9.07
CA ASP A 234 6.06 -26.47 10.38
C ASP A 234 4.66 -25.87 10.57
N VAL A 235 4.48 -24.64 10.06
CA VAL A 235 3.16 -23.99 9.94
C VAL A 235 2.22 -24.82 9.07
N GLN A 236 2.71 -25.42 7.98
CA GLN A 236 1.91 -26.30 7.12
C GLN A 236 1.53 -27.62 7.79
N ARG A 237 2.33 -28.15 8.71
CA ARG A 237 2.06 -29.42 9.40
C ARG A 237 1.10 -29.30 10.56
N PHE A 238 0.96 -28.11 11.13
CA PHE A 238 0.06 -27.87 12.25
C PHE A 238 -1.41 -28.06 11.84
N SER A 239 -2.14 -28.93 12.57
CA SER A 239 -3.59 -29.15 12.44
C SER A 239 -4.31 -28.73 13.73
N ILE A 240 -5.26 -27.80 13.61
CA ILE A 240 -6.02 -27.32 14.77
C ILE A 240 -7.02 -28.41 15.22
N ALA A 241 -7.57 -29.24 14.33
CA ALA A 241 -8.51 -30.30 14.69
C ALA A 241 -7.84 -31.38 15.51
N ASN A 242 -6.63 -31.81 15.15
CA ASN A 242 -5.93 -32.81 15.96
C ASN A 242 -5.73 -32.30 17.39
N LEU A 243 -5.37 -31.02 17.51
CA LEU A 243 -5.24 -30.35 18.79
C LEU A 243 -6.59 -30.23 19.55
N LEU A 244 -7.66 -29.79 18.88
CA LEU A 244 -9.01 -29.71 19.47
C LEU A 244 -9.54 -31.09 19.87
N TRP A 245 -9.26 -32.13 19.07
CA TRP A 245 -9.64 -33.51 19.35
C TRP A 245 -8.91 -34.08 20.57
N ALA A 246 -7.63 -33.78 20.71
CA ALA A 246 -6.86 -34.15 21.89
C ALA A 246 -7.41 -33.46 23.15
N GLU A 247 -7.94 -32.24 23.01
CA GLU A 247 -8.55 -31.49 24.10
C GLU A 247 -9.97 -31.99 24.45
N VAL A 248 -10.77 -32.39 23.46
CA VAL A 248 -12.08 -33.03 23.67
C VAL A 248 -11.94 -34.38 24.37
N ASN A 249 -10.87 -35.13 24.10
CA ASN A 249 -10.63 -36.48 24.62
C ASN A 249 -9.33 -36.56 25.46
N PRO A 250 -9.29 -35.96 26.66
CA PRO A 250 -8.08 -35.90 27.48
C PRO A 250 -7.63 -37.25 28.08
N HIS A 251 -8.41 -38.32 27.90
CA HIS A 251 -8.08 -39.66 28.40
C HIS A 251 -7.71 -40.66 27.30
N ASP A 252 -7.81 -40.27 26.03
CA ASP A 252 -7.46 -41.14 24.91
C ASP A 252 -5.99 -40.96 24.50
N LYS A 253 -5.19 -42.00 24.73
CA LYS A 253 -3.76 -42.01 24.39
C LYS A 253 -3.51 -41.89 22.89
N SER A 254 -4.44 -42.34 22.05
CA SER A 254 -4.29 -42.28 20.59
C SER A 254 -4.44 -40.83 20.08
N ALA A 255 -5.47 -40.12 20.54
CA ALA A 255 -5.68 -38.71 20.24
C ALA A 255 -4.54 -37.82 20.74
N GLN A 256 -3.98 -38.14 21.91
CA GLN A 256 -2.82 -37.41 22.45
C GLN A 256 -1.53 -37.65 21.66
N ALA A 257 -1.32 -38.85 21.13
CA ALA A 257 -0.14 -39.16 20.32
C ALA A 257 -0.22 -38.49 18.95
N GLU A 258 -1.39 -38.47 18.33
CA GLU A 258 -1.64 -37.81 17.03
C GLU A 258 -1.43 -36.29 17.10
N ALA A 259 -1.72 -35.66 18.24
CA ALA A 259 -1.56 -34.21 18.44
C ALA A 259 -0.28 -33.80 19.20
N SER A 260 0.71 -34.71 19.30
CA SER A 260 1.93 -34.47 20.09
C SER A 260 2.72 -33.26 19.61
N PHE A 261 2.84 -33.10 18.29
CA PHE A 261 3.51 -31.94 17.67
C PHE A 261 2.82 -30.63 18.00
N GLU A 262 1.49 -30.56 17.86
CA GLU A 262 0.71 -29.35 18.09
C GLU A 262 0.70 -28.96 19.57
N ARG A 263 0.66 -29.95 20.47
CA ARG A 263 0.75 -29.72 21.93
C ARG A 263 2.12 -29.20 22.34
N ASP A 264 3.20 -29.71 21.75
CA ASP A 264 4.56 -29.24 22.04
C ASP A 264 4.75 -27.79 21.59
N VAL A 265 4.24 -27.45 20.39
CA VAL A 265 4.25 -26.08 19.86
C VAL A 265 3.46 -25.11 20.76
N VAL A 266 2.26 -25.50 21.19
CA VAL A 266 1.45 -24.67 22.10
C VAL A 266 2.10 -24.52 23.47
N ALA A 267 2.69 -25.60 24.01
CA ALA A 267 3.39 -25.55 25.28
C ALA A 267 4.65 -24.66 25.21
N GLU A 268 5.37 -24.69 24.09
CA GLU A 268 6.50 -23.81 23.83
C GLU A 268 6.05 -22.34 23.68
N TYR A 269 4.94 -22.11 22.98
CA TYR A 269 4.32 -20.78 22.87
C TYR A 269 3.91 -20.22 24.23
N GLN A 270 3.25 -21.02 25.07
CA GLN A 270 2.84 -20.62 26.42
C GLN A 270 4.04 -20.27 27.30
N LYS A 271 5.15 -21.02 27.18
CA LYS A 271 6.42 -20.72 27.87
C LYS A 271 7.07 -19.44 27.36
N HIS A 272 7.12 -19.23 26.04
CA HIS A 272 7.70 -18.03 25.44
C HIS A 272 6.86 -16.78 25.73
N SER A 273 5.54 -16.90 25.68
CA SER A 273 4.61 -15.81 26.03
C SER A 273 4.60 -15.51 27.53
N GLY A 274 4.96 -16.50 28.36
CA GLY A 274 4.85 -16.46 29.81
C GLY A 274 3.39 -16.37 30.28
N ARG A 275 2.47 -16.96 29.50
CA ARG A 275 1.02 -16.89 29.70
C ARG A 275 0.45 -18.31 29.87
N GLU A 276 -0.24 -18.55 30.98
CA GLU A 276 -1.09 -19.74 31.17
C GLU A 276 -2.53 -19.37 30.75
N GLY A 277 -2.89 -19.71 29.51
CA GLY A 277 -4.29 -19.69 29.07
C GLY A 277 -5.08 -20.78 29.78
N LYS A 278 -6.39 -20.57 29.99
CA LYS A 278 -7.26 -21.65 30.50
C LYS A 278 -7.57 -22.68 29.43
N GLY A 279 -7.45 -22.28 28.15
CA GLY A 279 -7.55 -23.15 26.98
C GLY A 279 -6.23 -23.20 26.19
N VAL A 280 -6.35 -23.60 24.93
CA VAL A 280 -5.21 -23.69 24.01
C VAL A 280 -5.00 -22.34 23.34
N MET A 281 -3.88 -21.70 23.65
CA MET A 281 -3.47 -20.47 23.01
C MET A 281 -2.78 -20.78 21.68
N LEU A 282 -3.35 -20.30 20.58
CA LEU A 282 -2.73 -20.46 19.26
C LEU A 282 -1.55 -19.48 19.08
N PRO A 283 -0.41 -19.94 18.56
CA PRO A 283 0.71 -19.08 18.18
C PRO A 283 0.29 -18.01 17.15
N ASP A 284 0.80 -16.79 17.34
CA ASP A 284 0.58 -15.67 16.40
C ASP A 284 1.05 -16.03 14.97
N ASP A 285 2.10 -16.83 14.83
CA ASP A 285 2.64 -17.32 13.54
C ASP A 285 1.63 -18.14 12.74
N ILE A 286 0.75 -18.88 13.42
CA ILE A 286 -0.24 -19.78 12.81
C ILE A 286 -1.49 -18.98 12.40
N ILE A 287 -1.89 -18.02 13.23
CA ILE A 287 -3.02 -17.13 12.94
C ILE A 287 -2.68 -16.21 11.75
N CYS A 288 -1.44 -15.74 11.68
CA CYS A 288 -0.97 -14.87 10.59
C CYS A 288 -0.50 -15.64 9.34
N ALA A 289 -0.46 -16.97 9.38
CA ALA A 289 0.00 -17.79 8.27
C ALA A 289 -0.92 -17.72 7.04
N LYS A 290 -0.30 -17.66 5.84
CA LYS A 290 -0.99 -17.68 4.55
C LYS A 290 -1.88 -18.90 4.32
N LYS A 291 -1.66 -20.01 5.05
CA LYS A 291 -2.46 -21.24 4.98
C LYS A 291 -3.90 -21.06 5.50
N PHE A 292 -4.10 -20.15 6.47
CA PHE A 292 -5.42 -19.90 7.06
C PHE A 292 -6.06 -18.60 6.56
N ARG A 293 -5.36 -17.81 5.74
CA ARG A 293 -5.97 -16.70 4.98
C ARG A 293 -6.71 -17.24 3.77
N SER A 294 -7.99 -16.88 3.63
CA SER A 294 -8.84 -17.18 2.47
C SER A 294 -8.31 -16.69 1.12
N ASP A 295 -7.29 -15.84 1.13
CA ASP A 295 -6.75 -15.18 -0.07
C ASP A 295 -5.93 -16.14 -0.95
N VAL A 296 -5.71 -17.38 -0.50
CA VAL A 296 -4.95 -18.44 -1.21
C VAL A 296 -5.87 -19.62 -1.60
N MET A 297 -7.10 -19.34 -2.02
CA MET A 297 -7.95 -20.33 -2.72
C MET A 297 -7.70 -20.38 -4.24
N GLU A 298 -6.62 -19.79 -4.75
CA GLU A 298 -6.18 -19.89 -6.16
C GLU A 298 -5.16 -21.02 -6.40
N GLN A 299 -5.38 -22.20 -5.83
CA GLN A 299 -4.80 -23.42 -6.41
C GLN A 299 -5.90 -24.29 -7.00
N PRO A 300 -6.21 -24.13 -8.30
CA PRO A 300 -6.98 -25.14 -9.00
C PRO A 300 -6.10 -26.39 -9.05
N GLN A 301 -6.31 -27.31 -8.09
CA GLN A 301 -5.84 -28.67 -8.25
C GLN A 301 -6.56 -29.27 -9.45
N LYS A 302 -5.89 -29.22 -10.61
CA LYS A 302 -6.22 -30.02 -11.78
C LYS A 302 -6.22 -31.49 -11.37
N ARG A 303 -7.40 -32.03 -11.06
CA ARG A 303 -7.61 -33.48 -11.07
C ARG A 303 -8.21 -33.85 -12.41
N ASP A 304 -7.35 -34.39 -13.25
CA ASP A 304 -7.70 -35.18 -14.41
C ASP A 304 -8.06 -36.60 -13.93
N TRP A 305 -9.36 -36.91 -13.89
CA TRP A 305 -9.85 -38.25 -14.20
C TRP A 305 -11.37 -38.21 -14.46
N ASN A 306 -11.73 -38.27 -15.73
CA ASN A 306 -13.10 -38.45 -16.20
C ASN A 306 -13.41 -39.96 -16.28
N THR A 307 -14.38 -40.46 -15.52
CA THR A 307 -15.01 -41.76 -15.81
C THR A 307 -16.53 -41.59 -15.84
N THR A 308 -17.10 -41.89 -17.00
CA THR A 308 -18.52 -41.78 -17.34
C THR A 308 -19.45 -42.58 -16.44
N ASP A 309 -20.61 -41.98 -16.19
CA ASP A 309 -21.79 -42.51 -15.50
C ASP A 309 -22.36 -43.79 -16.14
N ALA A 310 -21.91 -44.94 -15.66
CA ALA A 310 -22.72 -46.15 -15.58
C ALA A 310 -21.98 -47.17 -14.71
N THR A 311 -22.64 -47.69 -13.67
CA THR A 311 -22.17 -48.75 -12.75
C THR A 311 -21.40 -48.27 -11.51
N GLY A 312 -22.02 -47.44 -10.67
CA GLY A 312 -21.46 -47.10 -9.34
C GLY A 312 -22.18 -46.02 -8.54
N GLY A 313 -23.07 -45.24 -9.16
CA GLY A 313 -23.67 -44.02 -8.61
C GLY A 313 -24.60 -44.14 -7.39
N TYR A 314 -24.75 -45.32 -6.77
CA TYR A 314 -25.49 -45.48 -5.50
C TYR A 314 -24.60 -45.69 -4.28
N MET A 315 -23.27 -45.72 -4.44
CA MET A 315 -22.29 -45.71 -3.33
C MET A 315 -21.36 -44.50 -3.33
N VAL A 316 -21.62 -43.52 -4.21
CA VAL A 316 -20.82 -42.29 -4.25
C VAL A 316 -21.47 -41.28 -3.30
N GLN A 317 -20.82 -41.10 -2.15
CA GLN A 317 -21.05 -39.96 -1.29
C GLN A 317 -20.77 -38.70 -2.12
N THR A 318 -21.76 -37.81 -2.23
CA THR A 318 -21.59 -36.55 -2.95
C THR A 318 -20.53 -35.72 -2.23
N ASP A 319 -19.30 -35.76 -2.72
CA ASP A 319 -18.22 -34.92 -2.21
C ASP A 319 -18.60 -33.46 -2.43
N VAL A 320 -18.67 -32.68 -1.35
CA VAL A 320 -18.90 -31.24 -1.41
C VAL A 320 -17.59 -30.61 -1.87
N VAL A 321 -17.48 -30.32 -3.17
CA VAL A 321 -16.20 -29.95 -3.81
C VAL A 321 -15.69 -28.56 -3.42
N SER A 322 -16.57 -27.65 -2.98
CA SER A 322 -16.14 -26.33 -2.46
C SER A 322 -17.28 -25.61 -1.75
N PHE A 323 -17.01 -25.04 -0.58
CA PHE A 323 -17.95 -24.17 0.15
C PHE A 323 -17.93 -22.75 -0.45
N ILE A 324 -19.11 -22.14 -0.60
CA ILE A 324 -19.23 -20.74 -0.98
C ILE A 324 -19.26 -19.91 0.29
N ASP A 325 -18.18 -19.16 0.54
CA ASP A 325 -18.09 -18.28 1.70
C ASP A 325 -19.00 -17.04 1.55
N ARG A 326 -19.45 -16.47 2.67
CA ARG A 326 -20.23 -15.24 2.68
C ARG A 326 -19.33 -14.02 2.49
N LEU A 327 -19.83 -13.01 1.79
CA LEU A 327 -19.17 -11.70 1.75
C LEU A 327 -19.17 -11.09 3.16
N ARG A 328 -17.99 -10.64 3.60
CA ARG A 328 -17.79 -9.95 4.90
C ARG A 328 -17.33 -8.52 4.66
N HIS A 329 -17.45 -7.71 5.70
CA HIS A 329 -16.96 -6.34 5.67
C HIS A 329 -15.44 -6.29 5.47
N TYR A 330 -15.00 -5.32 4.67
CA TYR A 330 -13.59 -5.07 4.46
C TYR A 330 -12.95 -4.43 5.69
N LEU A 331 -11.89 -5.06 6.19
CA LEU A 331 -11.19 -4.75 7.45
C LEU A 331 -10.05 -3.74 7.25
N PHE A 332 -10.39 -2.50 6.95
CA PHE A 332 -9.43 -1.48 6.52
C PHE A 332 -8.42 -1.01 7.59
N LEU A 333 -8.73 -1.18 8.88
CA LEU A 333 -7.88 -0.69 9.98
C LEU A 333 -6.51 -1.40 10.01
N THR A 334 -6.42 -2.63 9.52
CA THR A 334 -5.16 -3.38 9.43
C THR A 334 -4.28 -2.87 8.29
N ASP A 335 -4.88 -2.46 7.18
CA ASP A 335 -4.14 -2.07 5.97
C ASP A 335 -3.58 -0.64 6.07
N ILE A 336 -4.21 0.22 6.88
CA ILE A 336 -3.80 1.62 7.03
C ILE A 336 -2.65 1.86 8.02
N GLY A 337 -2.15 0.80 8.66
CA GLY A 337 -0.96 0.89 9.54
C GLY A 337 -1.24 1.54 10.90
N ILE A 338 -2.29 1.08 11.58
CA ILE A 338 -2.58 1.47 12.98
C ILE A 338 -1.46 1.02 13.90
N THR A 339 -1.28 1.74 15.01
CA THR A 339 -0.35 1.31 16.06
C THR A 339 -0.93 0.11 16.82
N GLU A 340 -0.53 -1.10 16.45
CA GLU A 340 -0.84 -2.31 17.21
C GLU A 340 0.16 -2.50 18.36
N MET A 341 -0.34 -2.67 19.57
CA MET A 341 0.46 -3.00 20.74
C MET A 341 0.11 -4.43 21.16
N ARG A 342 1.03 -5.37 20.95
CA ARG A 342 0.88 -6.78 21.32
C ARG A 342 1.70 -7.10 22.56
N GLY A 343 1.37 -8.19 23.26
CA GLY A 343 2.18 -8.67 24.39
C GLY A 343 1.99 -7.92 25.71
N LEU A 344 0.97 -7.07 25.84
CA LEU A 344 0.75 -6.25 27.04
C LEU A 344 0.43 -7.12 28.26
N ARG A 345 1.04 -6.79 29.41
CA ARG A 345 0.84 -7.48 30.70
C ARG A 345 0.16 -6.55 31.69
N GLY A 346 -1.17 -6.64 31.77
CA GLY A 346 -1.99 -5.78 32.65
C GLY A 346 -2.31 -4.40 32.05
N PRO A 347 -3.08 -3.57 32.75
CA PRO A 347 -3.54 -2.28 32.24
C PRO A 347 -2.37 -1.33 31.98
N VAL A 348 -2.42 -0.62 30.85
CA VAL A 348 -1.35 0.29 30.41
C VAL A 348 -1.87 1.71 30.36
N ASN A 349 -1.16 2.62 31.03
CA ASN A 349 -1.45 4.04 31.01
C ASN A 349 -0.37 4.76 30.20
N ILE A 350 -0.79 5.45 29.14
CA ILE A 350 0.09 6.25 28.30
C ILE A 350 -0.17 7.73 28.65
N PRO A 351 0.77 8.41 29.32
CA PRO A 351 0.66 9.85 29.55
C PRO A 351 0.89 10.59 28.22
N ARG A 352 0.05 11.59 27.96
CA ARG A 352 0.17 12.53 26.85
C ARG A 352 0.21 13.96 27.38
N LEU A 353 0.99 14.82 26.74
CA LEU A 353 0.98 16.26 27.00
C LEU A 353 -0.23 16.87 26.30
N SER A 354 -1.18 17.41 27.07
CA SER A 354 -2.40 18.03 26.52
C SER A 354 -2.18 19.50 26.20
N ALA A 355 -1.44 20.22 27.05
CA ALA A 355 -0.96 21.57 26.78
C ALA A 355 0.53 21.69 27.12
N SER A 356 1.29 22.30 26.22
CA SER A 356 2.70 22.64 26.45
C SER A 356 2.83 24.00 27.14
N GLN A 357 3.98 24.24 27.76
CA GLN A 357 4.35 25.55 28.28
C GLN A 357 4.36 26.61 27.16
N THR A 358 3.95 27.83 27.48
CA THR A 358 3.93 28.96 26.55
C THR A 358 5.21 29.78 26.67
N ALA A 359 5.84 30.07 25.53
CA ALA A 359 6.98 30.97 25.47
C ALA A 359 6.49 32.43 25.41
N TYR A 360 7.08 33.29 26.24
CA TYR A 360 6.77 34.72 26.27
C TYR A 360 7.94 35.54 25.71
N TRP A 361 7.63 36.53 24.87
CA TRP A 361 8.60 37.56 24.50
C TRP A 361 8.65 38.60 25.62
N VAL A 362 9.82 38.73 26.25
CA VAL A 362 9.99 39.56 27.44
C VAL A 362 10.69 40.86 27.07
N ALA A 363 10.20 41.98 27.61
CA ALA A 363 10.87 43.27 27.49
C ALA A 363 12.14 43.33 28.35
N GLU A 364 13.12 44.14 27.95
CA GLU A 364 14.35 44.32 28.71
C GLU A 364 14.05 44.78 30.15
N GLY A 365 14.51 44.00 31.14
CA GLY A 365 14.31 44.29 32.56
C GLY A 365 13.09 43.64 33.22
N SER A 366 12.31 42.82 32.51
CA SER A 366 11.22 42.00 33.11
C SER A 366 11.58 40.52 33.16
N ALA A 367 11.02 39.79 34.13
CA ALA A 367 11.12 38.32 34.17
C ALA A 367 9.96 37.69 33.37
N PRO A 368 10.20 36.58 32.63
CA PRO A 368 9.13 35.82 32.00
C PRO A 368 8.16 35.24 33.04
N SER A 369 6.85 35.23 32.72
CA SER A 369 5.85 34.53 33.52
C SER A 369 6.08 33.02 33.49
N GLU A 370 5.90 32.35 34.63
CA GLU A 370 5.93 30.90 34.72
C GLU A 370 4.73 30.29 33.99
N SER A 371 4.97 29.23 33.21
CA SER A 371 3.96 28.48 32.47
C SER A 371 4.13 26.99 32.77
N GLU A 372 3.05 26.32 33.14
CA GLU A 372 3.01 24.88 33.41
C GLU A 372 2.30 24.15 32.26
N GLY A 373 2.83 22.99 31.87
CA GLY A 373 2.17 22.09 30.93
C GLY A 373 1.20 21.15 31.63
N THR A 374 0.08 20.80 30.99
CA THR A 374 -0.89 19.84 31.54
C THR A 374 -0.69 18.45 30.93
N LEU A 375 -0.61 17.44 31.79
CA LEU A 375 -0.57 16.03 31.38
C LEU A 375 -1.98 15.42 31.46
N GLN A 376 -2.32 14.61 30.47
CA GLN A 376 -3.51 13.77 30.46
C GLN A 376 -3.08 12.31 30.25
N GLN A 377 -3.86 11.35 30.73
CA GLN A 377 -3.56 9.92 30.55
C GLN A 377 -4.59 9.24 29.65
N VAL A 378 -4.12 8.32 28.81
CA VAL A 378 -4.94 7.35 28.08
C VAL A 378 -4.73 5.99 28.75
N SER A 379 -5.75 5.47 29.40
CA SER A 379 -5.71 4.17 30.10
C SER A 379 -6.32 3.08 29.21
N LEU A 380 -5.59 2.00 29.01
CA LEU A 380 -6.02 0.81 28.28
C LEU A 380 -6.18 -0.35 29.28
N SER A 381 -7.33 -1.02 29.24
CA SER A 381 -7.70 -2.10 30.14
C SER A 381 -8.20 -3.31 29.34
N PRO A 382 -7.81 -4.55 29.69
CA PRO A 382 -8.21 -5.72 28.92
C PRO A 382 -9.73 -5.92 28.91
N LYS A 383 -10.32 -6.01 27.72
CA LYS A 383 -11.73 -6.36 27.51
C LYS A 383 -11.82 -7.58 26.60
N THR A 384 -12.64 -8.56 26.97
CA THR A 384 -12.71 -9.83 26.26
C THR A 384 -13.77 -9.80 25.16
N VAL A 385 -13.38 -10.08 23.93
CA VAL A 385 -14.28 -10.41 22.82
C VAL A 385 -14.31 -11.93 22.63
N GLY A 386 -15.49 -12.50 22.36
CA GLY A 386 -15.64 -13.93 22.22
C GLY A 386 -16.61 -14.34 21.11
N ALA A 387 -16.27 -15.39 20.38
CA ALA A 387 -17.17 -16.09 19.47
C ALA A 387 -17.50 -17.48 20.03
N TYR A 388 -18.78 -17.87 19.95
CA TYR A 388 -19.28 -19.16 20.42
C TYR A 388 -19.90 -19.93 19.26
N SER A 389 -19.43 -21.16 19.04
CA SER A 389 -20.00 -22.08 18.06
C SER A 389 -20.26 -23.43 18.71
N GLN A 390 -21.36 -24.07 18.31
CA GLN A 390 -21.73 -25.39 18.79
C GLN A 390 -21.74 -26.38 17.63
N LEU A 391 -21.03 -27.49 17.79
CA LEU A 391 -20.94 -28.56 16.80
C LEU A 391 -21.39 -29.88 17.40
N THR A 392 -22.02 -30.74 16.61
CA THR A 392 -22.35 -32.10 17.07
C THR A 392 -21.12 -33.00 16.96
N LYS A 393 -20.99 -33.98 17.86
CA LYS A 393 -19.88 -34.95 17.83
C LYS A 393 -19.75 -35.68 16.48
N LYS A 394 -20.87 -35.99 15.81
CA LYS A 394 -20.88 -36.66 14.50
C LYS A 394 -20.28 -35.77 13.41
N LEU A 395 -20.69 -34.50 13.37
CA LEU A 395 -20.13 -33.52 12.44
C LEU A 395 -18.64 -33.32 12.70
N LEU A 396 -18.20 -33.34 13.96
CA LEU A 396 -16.77 -33.23 14.29
C LEU A 396 -15.97 -34.45 13.83
N ILE A 397 -16.51 -35.67 13.94
CA ILE A 397 -15.88 -36.91 13.41
C ILE A 397 -15.79 -36.85 11.89
N GLU A 398 -16.84 -36.39 11.23
CA GLU A 398 -16.84 -36.17 9.78
C GLU A 398 -15.84 -35.06 9.39
N ALA A 399 -15.71 -34.00 10.19
CA ALA A 399 -14.72 -32.94 10.01
C ALA A 399 -13.27 -33.44 10.22
N LYS A 400 -13.04 -34.46 11.07
CA LYS A 400 -11.72 -35.14 11.15
C LYS A 400 -11.34 -35.81 9.83
N ALA A 401 -12.34 -36.31 9.09
CA ALA A 401 -12.11 -36.97 7.80
C ALA A 401 -11.87 -35.96 6.66
N THR A 402 -12.36 -34.73 6.80
CA THR A 402 -12.24 -33.67 5.78
C THR A 402 -11.68 -32.37 6.38
N PRO A 403 -10.36 -32.10 6.24
CA PRO A 403 -9.68 -30.92 6.81
C PRO A 403 -10.28 -29.55 6.43
N ASP A 404 -11.06 -29.47 5.36
CA ASP A 404 -11.62 -28.21 4.85
C ASP A 404 -12.74 -27.62 5.74
N ILE A 405 -13.49 -28.47 6.46
CA ILE A 405 -14.61 -28.01 7.32
C ILE A 405 -14.08 -27.33 8.60
N GLU A 406 -12.97 -27.83 9.12
CA GLU A 406 -12.30 -27.30 10.31
C GLU A 406 -11.72 -25.90 10.05
N ALA A 407 -10.93 -25.77 8.98
CA ALA A 407 -10.34 -24.50 8.59
C ALA A 407 -11.43 -23.44 8.40
N LEU A 408 -12.58 -23.81 7.84
CA LEU A 408 -13.71 -22.91 7.65
C LEU A 408 -14.30 -22.40 8.97
N ILE A 409 -14.50 -23.26 9.96
CA ILE A 409 -15.09 -22.84 11.25
C ILE A 409 -14.13 -21.91 12.00
N VAL A 410 -12.85 -22.28 12.06
CA VAL A 410 -11.85 -21.47 12.76
C VAL A 410 -11.64 -20.13 12.05
N ASP A 411 -11.57 -20.13 10.71
CA ASP A 411 -11.42 -18.92 9.90
C ASP A 411 -12.66 -18.00 10.02
N ASP A 412 -13.88 -18.54 9.99
CA ASP A 412 -15.08 -17.72 10.20
C ASP A 412 -15.12 -17.13 11.61
N MET A 413 -14.77 -17.90 12.65
CA MET A 413 -14.70 -17.40 14.02
C MET A 413 -13.63 -16.30 14.16
N ALA A 414 -12.44 -16.51 13.61
CA ALA A 414 -11.35 -15.53 13.65
C ALA A 414 -11.72 -14.24 12.90
N LYS A 415 -12.31 -14.34 11.71
CA LYS A 415 -12.78 -13.20 10.92
C LYS A 415 -13.93 -12.46 11.60
N GLN A 416 -14.85 -13.17 12.26
CA GLN A 416 -15.95 -12.55 12.99
C GLN A 416 -15.44 -11.77 14.21
N ILE A 417 -14.45 -12.30 14.93
CA ILE A 417 -13.76 -11.59 16.01
C ILE A 417 -13.04 -10.35 15.47
N ALA A 418 -12.32 -10.47 14.35
CA ALA A 418 -11.63 -9.34 13.74
C ALA A 418 -12.61 -8.22 13.32
N SER A 419 -13.75 -8.58 12.71
CA SER A 419 -14.82 -7.63 12.36
C SER A 419 -15.41 -6.94 13.59
N ALA A 420 -15.67 -7.70 14.66
CA ALA A 420 -16.19 -7.15 15.91
C ALA A 420 -15.19 -6.18 16.58
N ILE A 421 -13.88 -6.51 16.55
CA ILE A 421 -12.82 -5.62 17.06
C ILE A 421 -12.80 -4.32 16.28
N GLN A 422 -12.84 -4.35 14.94
CA GLN A 422 -12.81 -3.13 14.13
C GLN A 422 -14.08 -2.29 14.26
N ASP A 423 -15.27 -2.91 14.34
CA ASP A 423 -16.51 -2.19 14.64
C ASP A 423 -16.37 -1.41 15.95
N LYS A 424 -15.96 -2.10 17.03
CA LYS A 424 -15.82 -1.44 18.34
C LYS A 424 -14.62 -0.50 18.43
N ALA A 425 -13.61 -0.65 17.58
CA ALA A 425 -12.55 0.34 17.45
C ALA A 425 -13.06 1.68 16.91
N LEU A 426 -14.09 1.67 16.06
CA LEU A 426 -14.70 2.88 15.49
C LEU A 426 -15.87 3.38 16.33
N SER A 427 -16.85 2.52 16.58
CA SER A 427 -18.17 2.84 17.14
C SER A 427 -18.34 2.46 18.62
N GLY A 428 -17.30 1.93 19.26
CA GLY A 428 -17.37 1.44 20.65
C GLY A 428 -17.85 2.51 21.63
N ASP A 429 -18.85 2.17 22.42
CA ASP A 429 -19.55 3.04 23.37
C ASP A 429 -18.80 3.23 24.70
N GLY A 430 -17.73 2.45 24.95
CA GLY A 430 -16.96 2.51 26.19
C GLY A 430 -17.75 2.07 27.43
N SER A 431 -18.92 1.45 27.22
CA SER A 431 -19.86 0.99 28.25
C SER A 431 -20.03 -0.53 28.14
N SER A 432 -20.41 -1.20 29.23
CA SER A 432 -20.69 -2.66 29.19
C SER A 432 -19.54 -3.54 28.68
N ASN A 433 -18.29 -3.25 29.10
CA ASN A 433 -17.07 -3.96 28.69
C ASN A 433 -16.68 -3.85 27.21
N THR A 434 -17.15 -2.82 26.49
CA THR A 434 -16.68 -2.52 25.13
C THR A 434 -15.54 -1.48 25.14
N PRO A 435 -14.64 -1.49 24.16
CA PRO A 435 -13.63 -0.43 24.00
C PRO A 435 -14.29 0.92 23.70
N THR A 436 -13.61 2.02 24.07
CA THR A 436 -14.05 3.37 23.69
C THR A 436 -13.57 3.63 22.27
N GLY A 437 -14.50 3.57 21.32
CA GLY A 437 -14.19 3.73 19.90
C GLY A 437 -13.82 5.16 19.52
N LEU A 438 -13.25 5.31 18.33
CA LEU A 438 -12.81 6.58 17.76
C LEU A 438 -13.92 7.66 17.82
N TYR A 439 -15.16 7.32 17.46
CA TYR A 439 -16.25 8.29 17.43
C TYR A 439 -16.68 8.83 18.79
N ASN A 440 -16.38 8.10 19.87
CA ASN A 440 -16.70 8.50 21.25
C ASN A 440 -15.47 9.05 22.00
N SER A 441 -14.29 9.08 21.37
CA SER A 441 -13.02 9.50 21.98
C SER A 441 -12.77 11.03 21.99
N SER A 442 -13.85 11.84 21.95
CA SER A 442 -13.78 13.31 21.89
C SER A 442 -12.99 13.86 20.69
N ILE A 443 -13.11 13.22 19.52
CA ILE A 443 -12.55 13.74 18.27
C ILE A 443 -13.27 15.01 17.81
N SER A 444 -12.63 15.77 16.92
CA SER A 444 -13.25 16.98 16.37
C SER A 444 -14.46 16.63 15.52
N THR A 445 -15.48 17.48 15.52
CA THR A 445 -16.71 17.27 14.74
C THR A 445 -16.92 18.45 13.80
N ASN A 446 -17.28 18.16 12.56
CA ASN A 446 -17.79 19.17 11.63
C ASN A 446 -19.25 18.88 11.32
N THR A 447 -20.11 19.87 11.48
CA THR A 447 -21.55 19.73 11.20
C THR A 447 -21.80 19.78 9.70
N CYS A 448 -22.52 18.80 9.18
CA CYS A 448 -22.94 18.72 7.79
C CYS A 448 -24.47 18.69 7.70
N SER A 449 -25.01 19.30 6.64
CA SER A 449 -26.45 19.41 6.42
C SER A 449 -27.12 18.05 6.20
N ASP A 450 -26.41 17.12 5.56
CA ASP A 450 -26.76 15.71 5.47
C ASP A 450 -25.48 14.87 5.63
N GLN A 451 -25.48 13.99 6.61
CA GLN A 451 -24.36 13.10 6.93
C GLN A 451 -24.10 12.05 5.84
N ASN A 452 -25.13 11.68 5.09
CA ASN A 452 -25.00 10.72 3.98
C ASN A 452 -24.59 11.40 2.67
N ASP A 453 -24.71 12.72 2.57
CA ASP A 453 -24.44 13.47 1.34
C ASP A 453 -23.62 14.77 1.59
N PRO A 454 -22.39 14.65 2.13
CA PRO A 454 -21.57 15.82 2.45
C PRO A 454 -21.19 16.61 1.19
N THR A 455 -21.29 17.93 1.27
CA THR A 455 -20.83 18.85 0.23
C THR A 455 -19.32 19.02 0.25
N PHE A 456 -18.73 19.47 -0.87
CA PHE A 456 -17.28 19.71 -0.92
C PHE A 456 -16.82 20.71 0.16
N ALA A 457 -17.62 21.75 0.44
CA ALA A 457 -17.31 22.72 1.49
C ALA A 457 -17.26 22.09 2.90
N GLU A 458 -18.15 21.14 3.20
CA GLU A 458 -18.17 20.42 4.48
C GLU A 458 -16.98 19.45 4.60
N VAL A 459 -16.60 18.79 3.50
CA VAL A 459 -15.39 17.94 3.44
C VAL A 459 -14.12 18.78 3.65
N VAL A 460 -14.02 19.95 3.00
CA VAL A 460 -12.93 20.92 3.23
C VAL A 460 -12.96 21.41 4.68
N GLY A 461 -14.14 21.62 5.25
CA GLY A 461 -14.32 21.98 6.65
C GLY A 461 -13.69 20.95 7.59
N CYS A 462 -13.95 19.65 7.37
CA CYS A 462 -13.32 18.57 8.16
C CYS A 462 -11.81 18.62 8.09
N TRP A 463 -11.25 18.77 6.88
CA TRP A 463 -9.81 18.89 6.68
C TRP A 463 -9.24 20.13 7.38
N SER A 464 -9.93 21.28 7.26
CA SER A 464 -9.50 22.55 7.86
C SER A 464 -9.50 22.51 9.38
N THR A 465 -10.42 21.78 10.01
CA THR A 465 -10.45 21.58 11.46
C THR A 465 -9.25 20.77 11.93
N VAL A 466 -8.92 19.68 11.24
CA VAL A 466 -7.70 18.88 11.53
C VAL A 466 -6.44 19.72 11.30
N ALA A 467 -6.40 20.53 10.24
CA ALA A 467 -5.32 21.46 9.97
C ALA A 467 -5.18 22.53 11.06
N GLY A 468 -6.29 23.12 11.51
CA GLY A 468 -6.34 24.12 12.58
C GLY A 468 -5.87 23.58 13.93
N ASN A 469 -6.08 22.29 14.17
CA ASN A 469 -5.58 21.57 15.35
C ASN A 469 -4.07 21.27 15.31
N ARG A 470 -3.34 21.77 14.30
CA ARG A 470 -1.90 21.52 14.08
C ARG A 470 -1.56 20.04 13.84
N ALA A 471 -2.55 19.22 13.52
CA ALA A 471 -2.34 17.79 13.27
C ALA A 471 -1.51 17.53 12.01
N LEU A 472 -1.52 18.45 11.03
CA LEU A 472 -0.68 18.38 9.82
C LEU A 472 0.84 18.45 10.09
N SER A 473 1.27 18.62 11.34
CA SER A 473 2.66 18.39 11.74
C SER A 473 3.08 16.92 11.68
N LEU A 474 2.11 16.00 11.63
CA LEU A 474 2.34 14.57 11.42
C LEU A 474 2.66 14.25 9.96
N PRO A 475 3.36 13.12 9.68
CA PRO A 475 3.64 12.68 8.32
C PRO A 475 2.39 12.55 7.45
N ARG A 476 2.48 12.99 6.19
CA ARG A 476 1.31 13.09 5.28
C ARG A 476 0.71 11.73 4.90
N ASP A 477 1.53 10.68 4.93
CA ASP A 477 1.19 9.28 4.67
C ASP A 477 0.31 8.65 5.77
N GLU A 478 0.27 9.22 6.97
CA GLU A 478 -0.61 8.73 8.05
C GLU A 478 -2.08 9.12 7.84
N PHE A 479 -2.36 10.09 6.96
CA PHE A 479 -3.69 10.66 6.76
C PHE A 479 -4.49 9.93 5.67
N ALA A 480 -5.70 9.50 6.02
CA ALA A 480 -6.67 9.01 5.06
C ALA A 480 -8.10 9.37 5.46
N TRP A 481 -8.99 9.29 4.48
CA TRP A 481 -10.43 9.34 4.68
C TRP A 481 -10.98 7.93 4.86
N ALA A 482 -11.99 7.77 5.72
CA ALA A 482 -12.80 6.57 5.79
C ALA A 482 -14.29 6.92 5.73
N CYS A 483 -15.06 6.17 4.94
CA CYS A 483 -16.50 6.37 4.81
C CYS A 483 -17.26 5.08 4.48
N PRO A 484 -18.58 5.02 4.73
CA PRO A 484 -19.44 3.96 4.21
C PRO A 484 -19.62 4.07 2.69
N SER A 485 -20.03 2.97 2.05
CA SER A 485 -20.25 2.93 0.58
C SER A 485 -21.35 3.89 0.12
N THR A 486 -22.35 4.14 0.96
CA THR A 486 -23.44 5.09 0.69
C THR A 486 -22.91 6.51 0.51
N VAL A 487 -22.06 6.97 1.43
CA VAL A 487 -21.42 8.28 1.39
C VAL A 487 -20.44 8.35 0.22
N ALA A 488 -19.65 7.29 -0.02
CA ALA A 488 -18.75 7.23 -1.17
C ALA A 488 -19.50 7.37 -2.50
N GLY A 489 -20.61 6.65 -2.68
CA GLY A 489 -21.44 6.71 -3.88
C GLY A 489 -22.03 8.10 -4.12
N ASN A 490 -22.52 8.77 -3.06
CA ASN A 490 -23.03 10.13 -3.17
C ASN A 490 -21.91 11.13 -3.54
N MET A 491 -20.70 10.96 -2.99
CA MET A 491 -19.54 11.80 -3.34
C MET A 491 -19.01 11.57 -4.77
N MET A 492 -19.23 10.39 -5.35
CA MET A 492 -18.89 10.11 -6.77
C MET A 492 -19.79 10.87 -7.74
N VAL A 493 -21.06 11.10 -7.38
CA VAL A 493 -22.03 11.79 -8.25
C VAL A 493 -21.97 13.31 -8.05
N LYS A 494 -21.59 13.77 -6.86
CA LYS A 494 -21.62 15.20 -6.51
C LYS A 494 -20.44 15.96 -7.12
N THR A 495 -20.72 17.03 -7.87
CA THR A 495 -19.71 17.92 -8.44
C THR A 495 -19.12 18.87 -7.38
N LYS A 496 -17.81 19.12 -7.44
CA LYS A 496 -17.07 20.08 -6.59
C LYS A 496 -17.52 21.53 -6.81
N ASP A 497 -17.80 21.88 -8.06
CA ASP A 497 -18.29 23.21 -8.47
C ASP A 497 -19.12 23.08 -9.75
N SER A 498 -20.08 23.99 -9.93
CA SER A 498 -20.95 24.06 -11.11
C SER A 498 -20.11 24.25 -12.38
N GLY A 499 -20.23 23.32 -13.32
CA GLY A 499 -19.56 23.41 -14.62
C GLY A 499 -18.08 22.96 -14.65
N SER A 500 -17.49 22.56 -13.51
CA SER A 500 -16.11 22.07 -13.47
C SER A 500 -15.95 20.62 -13.94
N GLY A 501 -17.02 19.82 -13.92
CA GLY A 501 -17.01 18.40 -14.24
C GLY A 501 -16.15 17.54 -13.28
N LYS A 502 -15.68 18.12 -12.17
CA LYS A 502 -14.88 17.43 -11.14
C LYS A 502 -15.80 16.96 -10.03
N PHE A 503 -15.72 15.69 -9.65
CA PHE A 503 -16.50 15.13 -8.55
C PHE A 503 -15.78 15.25 -7.21
N VAL A 504 -16.54 15.19 -6.11
CA VAL A 504 -16.01 15.28 -4.73
C VAL A 504 -15.02 14.14 -4.49
N LEU A 505 -15.42 12.91 -4.82
CA LEU A 505 -14.52 11.77 -4.93
C LEU A 505 -13.93 11.73 -6.35
N GLU A 506 -12.60 11.72 -6.44
CA GLU A 506 -11.91 11.57 -7.73
C GLU A 506 -11.86 10.10 -8.16
N ASP A 507 -11.66 9.84 -9.46
CA ASP A 507 -11.66 8.49 -10.05
C ASP A 507 -10.61 7.54 -9.43
N ASP A 508 -9.59 8.09 -8.76
CA ASP A 508 -8.52 7.36 -8.06
C ASP A 508 -8.81 7.12 -6.56
N PHE A 509 -10.09 7.17 -6.14
CA PHE A 509 -10.52 7.05 -4.74
C PHE A 509 -9.73 7.99 -3.80
N LYS A 510 -9.53 9.22 -4.24
CA LYS A 510 -8.81 10.25 -3.49
C LYS A 510 -9.68 11.48 -3.29
N ILE A 511 -9.55 12.08 -2.11
CA ILE A 511 -10.11 13.39 -1.77
C ILE A 511 -8.94 14.28 -1.35
N MET A 512 -8.72 15.36 -2.09
CA MET A 512 -7.64 16.35 -1.84
C MET A 512 -6.23 15.72 -1.79
N GLY A 513 -6.04 14.64 -2.55
CA GLY A 513 -4.78 13.89 -2.61
C GLY A 513 -4.53 12.95 -1.43
N TYR A 514 -5.53 12.73 -0.55
CA TYR A 514 -5.51 11.68 0.48
C TYR A 514 -6.37 10.49 0.04
N PRO A 515 -5.96 9.25 0.32
CA PRO A 515 -6.72 8.06 -0.05
C PRO A 515 -8.04 7.98 0.73
N VAL A 516 -9.07 7.39 0.10
CA VAL A 516 -10.37 7.12 0.70
C VAL A 516 -10.57 5.63 0.83
N LEU A 517 -10.77 5.17 2.07
CA LEU A 517 -11.10 3.79 2.39
C LEU A 517 -12.60 3.64 2.58
N VAL A 518 -13.20 2.74 1.82
CA VAL A 518 -14.63 2.48 1.87
C VAL A 518 -14.88 1.21 2.68
N SER A 519 -15.60 1.33 3.80
CA SER A 519 -16.00 0.19 4.61
C SER A 519 -17.33 0.47 5.30
N GLU A 520 -18.22 -0.53 5.30
CA GLU A 520 -19.51 -0.47 6.01
C GLU A 520 -19.35 -0.49 7.55
N LEU A 521 -18.14 -0.71 8.06
CA LEU A 521 -17.84 -0.52 9.49
C LEU A 521 -17.84 0.97 9.88
N CYS A 522 -17.65 1.86 8.91
CA CYS A 522 -17.70 3.31 9.14
C CYS A 522 -19.14 3.79 9.07
N SER A 523 -19.64 4.41 10.13
CA SER A 523 -20.97 5.05 10.11
C SER A 523 -20.97 6.43 9.46
N GLN A 524 -19.82 7.11 9.43
CA GLN A 524 -19.71 8.53 9.08
C GLN A 524 -18.40 8.79 8.32
N LEU A 525 -18.35 9.90 7.56
CA LEU A 525 -17.10 10.34 6.92
C LEU A 525 -16.12 10.83 8.01
N THR A 526 -14.94 10.24 8.02
CA THR A 526 -13.90 10.52 9.00
C THR A 526 -12.57 10.78 8.31
N PHE A 527 -11.89 11.82 8.77
CA PHE A 527 -10.53 12.16 8.33
C PHE A 527 -9.60 12.21 9.51
N GLY A 528 -8.40 11.63 9.37
CA GLY A 528 -7.37 11.82 10.36
C GLY A 528 -6.15 10.94 10.15
N ALA A 529 -5.22 11.06 11.10
CA ALA A 529 -3.99 10.27 11.13
C ALA A 529 -4.22 8.91 11.81
N TRP A 530 -4.38 7.85 11.05
CA TRP A 530 -4.82 6.53 11.56
C TRP A 530 -3.81 5.86 12.48
N ARG A 531 -2.52 6.19 12.35
CA ARG A 531 -1.48 5.73 13.27
C ARG A 531 -1.67 6.24 14.71
N GLN A 532 -2.47 7.30 14.93
CA GLN A 532 -2.82 7.81 16.25
C GLN A 532 -3.93 7.00 16.94
N LEU A 533 -4.64 6.14 16.20
CA LEU A 533 -5.47 5.09 16.77
C LEU A 533 -4.56 3.95 17.21
N MET A 534 -4.85 3.35 18.36
CA MET A 534 -4.10 2.22 18.90
C MET A 534 -5.04 1.07 19.21
N ILE A 535 -4.64 -0.13 18.83
CA ILE A 535 -5.29 -1.37 19.24
C ILE A 535 -4.30 -2.12 20.13
N ALA A 536 -4.71 -2.41 21.35
CA ALA A 536 -3.92 -3.09 22.35
C ALA A 536 -4.43 -4.53 22.53
N TYR A 537 -3.59 -5.50 22.16
CA TYR A 537 -3.84 -6.93 22.35
C TYR A 537 -3.18 -7.38 23.66
N PHE A 538 -4.03 -7.70 24.66
CA PHE A 538 -3.60 -8.21 25.96
C PHE A 538 -3.47 -9.72 25.98
N SER A 539 -4.19 -10.42 25.12
CA SER A 539 -4.10 -11.87 24.95
C SER A 539 -4.02 -12.25 23.47
N GLY A 540 -3.45 -13.42 23.21
CA GLY A 540 -3.61 -14.09 21.91
C GLY A 540 -5.02 -14.64 21.74
N LEU A 541 -5.27 -15.35 20.65
CA LEU A 541 -6.53 -16.07 20.47
C LEU A 541 -6.50 -17.34 21.35
N ASP A 542 -7.33 -17.36 22.39
CA ASP A 542 -7.52 -18.53 23.26
C ASP A 542 -8.72 -19.34 22.77
N LEU A 543 -8.48 -20.59 22.39
CA LEU A 543 -9.53 -21.54 22.01
C LEU A 543 -9.81 -22.46 23.19
N LEU A 544 -11.01 -22.33 23.75
CA LEU A 544 -11.53 -23.19 24.79
C LEU A 544 -12.59 -24.14 24.22
N VAL A 545 -12.39 -25.43 24.44
CA VAL A 545 -13.33 -26.47 24.03
C VAL A 545 -13.99 -27.06 25.26
N ASP A 546 -15.31 -27.07 25.27
CA ASP A 546 -16.10 -27.67 26.34
C ASP A 546 -16.96 -28.83 25.80
N PRO A 547 -16.55 -30.08 26.08
CA PRO A 547 -17.32 -31.26 25.71
C PRO A 547 -18.33 -31.73 26.76
N TYR A 548 -18.40 -31.08 27.93
CA TYR A 548 -19.13 -31.59 29.11
C TYR A 548 -20.49 -30.91 29.34
N SER A 549 -20.59 -29.59 29.14
CA SER A 549 -21.78 -28.83 29.55
C SER A 549 -23.09 -29.23 28.83
N ASN A 550 -23.00 -29.83 27.63
CA ASN A 550 -24.16 -30.34 26.87
C ASN A 550 -24.05 -31.85 26.54
N GLY A 551 -23.58 -32.65 27.50
CA GLY A 551 -23.39 -34.09 27.32
C GLY A 551 -24.66 -34.88 26.92
N SER A 552 -25.85 -34.39 27.24
CA SER A 552 -27.13 -35.01 26.86
C SER A 552 -27.49 -34.86 25.38
N ALA A 553 -27.03 -33.78 24.73
CA ALA A 553 -27.27 -33.51 23.32
C ALA A 553 -26.16 -34.01 22.39
N GLY A 554 -25.03 -34.47 22.95
CA GLY A 554 -23.87 -34.91 22.18
C GLY A 554 -23.22 -33.78 21.38
N THR A 555 -23.39 -32.53 21.82
CA THR A 555 -22.77 -31.34 21.24
C THR A 555 -21.48 -30.97 21.98
N ILE A 556 -20.54 -30.37 21.25
CA ILE A 556 -19.28 -29.82 21.73
C ILE A 556 -19.34 -28.32 21.47
N ASN A 557 -18.96 -27.57 22.50
CA ASN A 557 -18.97 -26.12 22.49
C ASN A 557 -17.56 -25.61 22.23
N PHE A 558 -17.42 -24.69 21.29
CA PHE A 558 -16.18 -23.99 20.97
C PHE A 558 -16.29 -22.52 21.35
N TYR A 559 -15.36 -22.06 22.17
CA TYR A 559 -15.24 -20.66 22.58
C TYR A 559 -13.90 -20.15 22.06
N ALA A 560 -13.92 -19.14 21.20
CA ALA A 560 -12.71 -18.39 20.85
C ALA A 560 -12.77 -17.05 21.60
N LEU A 561 -11.79 -16.78 22.44
CA LEU A 561 -11.72 -15.59 23.29
C LEU A 561 -10.45 -14.81 22.99
N GLN A 562 -10.54 -13.49 22.94
CA GLN A 562 -9.39 -12.61 22.77
C GLN A 562 -9.56 -11.34 23.62
N ASP A 563 -8.50 -10.91 24.29
CA ASP A 563 -8.53 -9.69 25.11
C ASP A 563 -7.91 -8.51 24.35
N VAL A 564 -8.72 -7.48 24.12
CA VAL A 564 -8.38 -6.29 23.32
C VAL A 564 -8.94 -5.03 23.96
N ASP A 565 -8.24 -3.91 23.83
CA ASP A 565 -8.81 -2.58 24.05
C ASP A 565 -8.33 -1.61 22.97
N VAL A 566 -9.07 -0.52 22.79
CA VAL A 566 -8.76 0.50 21.79
C VAL A 566 -8.62 1.84 22.48
N GLY A 567 -7.62 2.61 22.06
CA GLY A 567 -7.41 3.96 22.56
C GLY A 567 -6.88 4.89 21.49
N VAL A 568 -7.20 6.18 21.64
CA VAL A 568 -6.75 7.23 20.72
C VAL A 568 -5.68 8.07 21.40
N ARG A 569 -4.49 8.14 20.79
CA ARG A 569 -3.35 8.93 21.31
C ARG A 569 -3.65 10.42 21.27
N LEU A 570 -4.11 10.88 20.10
CA LEU A 570 -4.37 12.27 19.79
C LEU A 570 -5.76 12.41 19.14
N PRO A 571 -6.83 12.65 19.92
CA PRO A 571 -8.17 12.86 19.36
C PRO A 571 -8.24 14.07 18.43
N THR A 572 -7.37 15.07 18.62
CA THR A 572 -7.26 16.27 17.78
C THR A 572 -6.76 15.99 16.36
N ALA A 573 -6.17 14.82 16.12
CA ALA A 573 -5.71 14.39 14.80
C ALA A 573 -6.84 13.82 13.91
N PHE A 574 -8.06 13.73 14.45
CA PHE A 574 -9.23 13.22 13.74
C PHE A 574 -10.36 14.23 13.71
N CYS A 575 -11.13 14.20 12.62
CA CYS A 575 -12.40 14.89 12.50
C CYS A 575 -13.45 13.97 11.85
N LYS A 576 -14.66 13.94 12.42
CA LYS A 576 -15.82 13.27 11.85
C LYS A 576 -16.88 14.27 11.40
N THR A 577 -17.67 13.89 10.40
CA THR A 577 -18.90 14.61 10.03
C THR A 577 -20.05 14.24 10.96
N THR A 578 -20.81 15.19 11.46
CA THR A 578 -22.04 14.98 12.25
C THR A 578 -23.21 15.73 11.61
N ALA A 579 -24.41 15.15 11.63
CA ALA A 579 -25.63 15.88 11.25
C ALA A 579 -25.94 17.04 12.21
#